data_AF-A0A505C326-F1
#
_entry.id   AF-A0A505C326-F1
#
_cell.length_a   1.000
_cell.length_b   1.000
_cell.length_c   1.000
_cell.angle_alpha   90.00
_cell.angle_beta   90.00
_cell.angle_gamma   90.00
#
_symmetry.space_group_name_H-M   'P 1'
#
loop_
_entity.id
_entity.type
_entity.pdbx_description
1 polymer ?
#
loop_
_entity_poly.entity_id
_entity_poly.type
_entity_poly.pdbx_seq_one_letter_code
_entity_poly.pdbx_strand_id
1 'polypeptide(L)'
;MTKLKGSGIGEIISNLVTEVDEIERSDIPQGDKTRKFKSLASKVKNSLYMDKRKYRGNGLKNRITANTYNTYMTRIRKQFDDRLHHNFAQTISRLAERYPVYADELNSWLDAPAAEIRQKLGALQNRLKEIMPLAEALSSIKPGSLSVKKYSRLIQKYPEWALYIGSLGTDEWKSAQEEMYQAFQQGERLLDDLGSLKVNHEILYHLQLSSAERASIQKRWDEVLGEKKRSTVLIDYPSYMQRVIDIITPEFIPTGTSRASLAPMAFALAAVSGRRMIEIMVQGEFEAVGRYQVKFYGQAKKRTGEDTGRTIYTLCDAALFVARLEQLRNAPAAADFDDIMGPGDDSYRSANARINTILAAPFNAFAKDFFGDDRRVFKDTRAIYARIAYEAWFRYDARWQNVDEDVFFSEILGHDDENTQLHYKQFKLHNFS
;
A
#
# COMPACT_ATOMS: atom_id res chain seq x y z
N MET A 1 2.83 12.09 -20.71
CA MET A 1 3.90 11.10 -20.45
C MET A 1 4.36 10.54 -21.78
N THR A 2 5.65 10.64 -22.11
CA THR A 2 6.20 10.05 -23.33
C THR A 2 6.10 8.53 -23.25
N LYS A 3 5.34 7.91 -24.17
CA LYS A 3 5.26 6.45 -24.31
C LYS A 3 6.54 5.93 -24.97
N LEU A 4 6.89 4.66 -24.72
CA LEU A 4 7.97 4.00 -25.46
C LEU A 4 7.62 4.03 -26.96
N LYS A 5 8.55 4.46 -27.82
CA LYS A 5 8.45 4.29 -29.27
C LYS A 5 9.07 2.92 -29.64
N GLY A 6 8.32 2.07 -30.34
CA GLY A 6 8.70 0.68 -30.66
C GLY A 6 7.93 -0.35 -29.82
N SER A 7 8.51 -1.55 -29.67
CA SER A 7 7.97 -2.66 -28.87
C SER A 7 7.43 -2.18 -27.53
N GLY A 8 6.17 -2.52 -27.24
CA GLY A 8 5.47 -2.08 -26.04
C GLY A 8 6.13 -2.62 -24.77
N ILE A 9 5.86 -2.00 -23.62
CA ILE A 9 6.33 -2.53 -22.32
C ILE A 9 5.90 -3.98 -22.10
N GLY A 10 4.73 -4.38 -22.63
CA GLY A 10 4.23 -5.75 -22.57
C GLY A 10 5.12 -6.74 -23.30
N GLU A 11 5.64 -6.39 -24.48
CA GLU A 11 6.56 -7.24 -25.23
C GLU A 11 7.90 -7.40 -24.50
N ILE A 12 8.42 -6.31 -23.90
CA ILE A 12 9.62 -6.37 -23.06
C ILE A 12 9.42 -7.31 -21.87
N ILE A 13 8.25 -7.25 -21.22
CA ILE A 13 7.89 -8.12 -20.10
C ILE A 13 7.78 -9.57 -20.57
N SER A 14 7.00 -9.83 -21.62
CA SER A 14 6.78 -11.18 -22.16
C SER A 14 8.11 -11.85 -22.53
N ASN A 15 8.97 -11.15 -23.27
CA ASN A 15 10.27 -11.67 -23.66
C ASN A 15 11.16 -11.94 -22.44
N LEU A 16 11.14 -11.07 -21.43
CA LEU A 16 11.89 -11.30 -20.20
C LEU A 16 11.41 -12.55 -19.46
N VAL A 17 10.08 -12.73 -19.32
CA VAL A 17 9.52 -13.91 -18.64
C VAL A 17 9.93 -15.18 -19.38
N THR A 18 9.77 -15.22 -20.71
CA THR A 18 10.19 -16.36 -21.54
C THR A 18 11.69 -16.64 -21.40
N GLU A 19 12.55 -15.62 -21.54
CA GLU A 19 14.01 -15.80 -21.44
C GLU A 19 14.42 -16.25 -20.02
N VAL A 20 13.70 -15.84 -18.96
CA VAL A 20 13.94 -16.32 -17.58
C VAL A 20 13.55 -17.79 -17.44
N ASP A 21 12.36 -18.18 -17.93
CA ASP A 21 11.89 -19.57 -17.88
C ASP A 21 12.84 -20.52 -18.61
N GLU A 22 13.38 -20.10 -19.77
CA GLU A 22 14.38 -20.87 -20.52
C GLU A 22 15.68 -21.06 -19.72
N ILE A 23 16.15 -20.04 -19.01
CA ILE A 23 17.34 -20.15 -18.15
C ILE A 23 17.07 -21.08 -16.98
N GLU A 24 15.90 -20.98 -16.34
CA GLU A 24 15.52 -21.84 -15.22
C GLU A 24 15.50 -23.32 -15.63
N ARG A 25 14.90 -23.62 -16.79
CA ARG A 25 14.81 -24.99 -17.35
C ARG A 25 16.12 -25.53 -17.89
N SER A 26 17.13 -24.69 -18.12
CA SER A 26 18.41 -25.14 -18.66
C SER A 26 19.24 -25.91 -17.62
N ASP A 27 20.01 -26.89 -18.07
CA ASP A 27 20.90 -27.72 -17.23
C ASP A 27 22.24 -27.05 -16.90
N ILE A 28 22.37 -25.75 -17.14
CA ILE A 28 23.62 -25.03 -16.88
C ILE A 28 23.83 -24.83 -15.36
N PRO A 29 25.09 -24.71 -14.89
CA PRO A 29 25.38 -24.44 -13.49
C PRO A 29 24.70 -23.17 -12.97
N GLN A 30 24.36 -23.15 -11.67
CA GLN A 30 23.66 -22.03 -11.06
C GLN A 30 24.41 -20.69 -11.15
N GLY A 31 25.74 -20.73 -11.13
CA GLY A 31 26.58 -19.55 -11.36
C GLY A 31 26.37 -18.94 -12.76
N ASP A 32 26.21 -19.79 -13.77
CA ASP A 32 25.94 -19.36 -15.14
C ASP A 32 24.51 -18.86 -15.31
N LYS A 33 23.51 -19.51 -14.66
CA LYS A 33 22.14 -18.98 -14.58
C LYS A 33 22.13 -17.56 -14.01
N THR A 34 22.82 -17.34 -12.89
CA THR A 34 22.95 -16.03 -12.24
C THR A 34 23.58 -14.99 -13.17
N ARG A 35 24.65 -15.36 -13.90
CA ARG A 35 25.29 -14.49 -14.90
C ARG A 35 24.33 -14.13 -16.03
N LYS A 36 23.54 -15.09 -16.53
CA LYS A 36 22.53 -14.85 -17.57
C LYS A 36 21.41 -13.93 -17.06
N PHE A 37 20.88 -14.15 -15.85
CA PHE A 37 19.89 -13.25 -15.23
C PHE A 37 20.40 -11.82 -15.11
N LYS A 38 21.64 -11.62 -14.68
CA LYS A 38 22.27 -10.29 -14.62
C LYS A 38 22.36 -9.63 -16.01
N SER A 39 22.68 -10.41 -17.05
CA SER A 39 22.71 -9.94 -18.44
C SER A 39 21.32 -9.53 -18.93
N LEU A 40 20.30 -10.37 -18.70
CA LEU A 40 18.90 -10.07 -19.03
C LEU A 40 18.39 -8.81 -18.36
N ALA A 41 18.61 -8.67 -17.05
CA ALA A 41 18.21 -7.48 -16.32
C ALA A 41 18.88 -6.21 -16.90
N SER A 42 20.14 -6.31 -17.31
CA SER A 42 20.86 -5.20 -17.96
C SER A 42 20.26 -4.86 -19.33
N LYS A 43 19.93 -5.88 -20.14
CA LYS A 43 19.22 -5.74 -21.43
C LYS A 43 17.89 -5.01 -21.25
N VAL A 44 17.09 -5.39 -20.25
CA VAL A 44 15.81 -4.74 -19.93
C VAL A 44 16.00 -3.28 -19.52
N LYS A 45 16.92 -2.99 -18.58
CA LYS A 45 17.19 -1.61 -18.15
C LYS A 45 17.67 -0.72 -19.31
N ASN A 46 18.51 -1.27 -20.19
CA ASN A 46 18.95 -0.62 -21.42
C ASN A 46 17.75 -0.33 -22.33
N SER A 47 16.91 -1.31 -22.60
CA SER A 47 15.72 -1.15 -23.44
C SER A 47 14.74 -0.10 -22.92
N LEU A 48 14.60 0.04 -21.60
CA LEU A 48 13.69 1.00 -20.97
C LEU A 48 14.24 2.42 -20.87
N TYR A 49 15.51 2.56 -20.44
CA TYR A 49 16.01 3.85 -19.98
C TYR A 49 17.48 4.12 -20.34
N MET A 50 18.33 3.09 -20.38
CA MET A 50 19.78 3.29 -20.50
C MET A 50 20.32 3.24 -21.94
N ASP A 51 19.54 2.83 -22.94
CA ASP A 51 20.02 2.78 -24.33
C ASP A 51 20.13 4.18 -24.94
N LYS A 52 21.37 4.68 -24.99
CA LYS A 52 21.72 5.99 -25.55
C LYS A 52 21.38 6.14 -27.03
N ARG A 53 21.25 5.03 -27.77
CA ARG A 53 20.99 5.03 -29.23
C ARG A 53 19.55 5.42 -29.56
N LYS A 54 18.59 5.12 -28.68
CA LYS A 54 17.18 5.56 -28.79
C LYS A 54 17.01 7.10 -28.70
N TYR A 55 18.10 7.82 -28.39
CA TYR A 55 18.12 9.28 -28.25
C TYR A 55 18.80 10.02 -29.41
N ARG A 56 19.25 9.32 -30.47
CA ARG A 56 19.80 10.00 -31.66
C ARG A 56 18.69 10.69 -32.46
N GLY A 57 18.94 11.93 -32.91
CA GLY A 57 18.04 12.73 -33.76
C GLY A 57 17.06 13.66 -33.02
N ASN A 58 16.53 13.26 -31.86
CA ASN A 58 15.62 14.08 -31.04
C ASN A 58 16.01 14.16 -29.54
N GLY A 59 17.18 13.63 -29.17
CA GLY A 59 17.84 13.83 -27.88
C GLY A 59 17.06 13.33 -26.66
N LEU A 60 17.24 14.05 -25.53
CA LEU A 60 16.62 13.83 -24.22
C LEU A 60 15.08 13.89 -24.24
N LYS A 61 14.45 14.48 -25.26
CA LYS A 61 12.99 14.65 -25.35
C LYS A 61 12.24 13.32 -25.50
N ASN A 62 12.88 12.29 -26.04
CA ASN A 62 12.31 10.95 -26.18
C ASN A 62 12.55 10.05 -24.96
N ARG A 63 13.30 10.51 -23.96
CA ARG A 63 13.60 9.73 -22.76
C ARG A 63 12.37 9.66 -21.86
N ILE A 64 12.01 8.44 -21.42
CA ILE A 64 10.97 8.29 -20.39
C ILE A 64 11.42 8.97 -19.10
N THR A 65 10.48 9.44 -18.28
CA THR A 65 10.83 10.06 -16.99
C THR A 65 11.30 9.02 -15.99
N ALA A 66 12.07 9.43 -14.97
CA ALA A 66 12.49 8.54 -13.88
C ALA A 66 11.28 7.89 -13.15
N ASN A 67 10.17 8.63 -13.00
CA ASN A 67 8.92 8.09 -12.46
C ASN A 67 8.31 7.00 -13.36
N THR A 68 8.31 7.23 -14.68
CA THR A 68 7.82 6.24 -15.66
C THR A 68 8.71 4.99 -15.64
N TYR A 69 10.03 5.17 -15.58
CA TYR A 69 10.98 4.06 -15.45
C TYR A 69 10.74 3.25 -14.17
N ASN A 70 10.63 3.91 -13.00
CA ASN A 70 10.29 3.24 -11.74
C ASN A 70 8.97 2.46 -11.84
N THR A 71 7.94 3.07 -12.44
CA THR A 71 6.63 2.41 -12.64
C THR A 71 6.74 1.15 -13.50
N TYR A 72 7.51 1.21 -14.59
CA TYR A 72 7.74 0.04 -15.45
C TYR A 72 8.57 -1.03 -14.75
N MET A 73 9.60 -0.64 -13.99
CA MET A 73 10.37 -1.58 -13.18
C MET A 73 9.49 -2.29 -12.15
N THR A 74 8.56 -1.59 -11.48
CA THR A 74 7.58 -2.23 -10.59
C THR A 74 6.71 -3.25 -11.32
N ARG A 75 6.20 -2.92 -12.52
CA ARG A 75 5.37 -3.86 -13.31
C ARG A 75 6.13 -5.12 -13.72
N ILE A 76 7.38 -4.95 -14.16
CA ILE A 76 8.25 -6.06 -14.55
C ILE A 76 8.53 -6.95 -13.34
N ARG A 77 8.92 -6.36 -12.21
CA ARG A 77 9.23 -7.11 -10.98
C ARG A 77 8.04 -7.94 -10.51
N LYS A 78 6.82 -7.37 -10.60
CA LYS A 78 5.59 -8.05 -10.20
C LYS A 78 5.33 -9.37 -10.94
N GLN A 79 5.90 -9.58 -12.13
CA GLN A 79 5.76 -10.84 -12.86
C GLN A 79 6.53 -12.01 -12.25
N PHE A 80 7.36 -11.76 -11.25
CA PHE A 80 8.13 -12.78 -10.55
C PHE A 80 7.79 -12.82 -9.06
N ASP A 81 6.68 -12.19 -8.64
CA ASP A 81 6.27 -12.16 -7.23
C ASP A 81 5.85 -13.55 -6.72
N ASP A 82 5.38 -14.43 -7.59
CA ASP A 82 5.05 -15.82 -7.25
C ASP A 82 6.28 -16.74 -7.14
N ARG A 83 7.47 -16.26 -7.52
CA ARG A 83 8.69 -17.06 -7.56
C ARG A 83 9.65 -16.76 -6.42
N LEU A 84 10.24 -17.83 -5.87
CA LEU A 84 11.22 -17.79 -4.79
C LEU A 84 12.66 -17.84 -5.32
N HIS A 85 13.59 -17.49 -4.45
CA HIS A 85 15.01 -17.70 -4.70
C HIS A 85 15.32 -19.22 -4.75
N HIS A 86 16.18 -19.64 -5.67
CA HIS A 86 16.58 -21.04 -5.86
C HIS A 86 17.11 -21.72 -4.58
N ASN A 87 17.87 -21.01 -3.75
CA ASN A 87 18.37 -21.53 -2.47
C ASN A 87 17.43 -21.29 -1.27
N PHE A 88 16.20 -20.80 -1.49
CA PHE A 88 15.30 -20.45 -0.39
C PHE A 88 15.02 -21.66 0.52
N ALA A 89 14.52 -22.75 -0.04
CA ALA A 89 14.17 -23.96 0.72
C ALA A 89 15.35 -24.51 1.52
N GLN A 90 16.51 -24.68 0.88
CA GLN A 90 17.74 -25.13 1.54
C GLN A 90 18.16 -24.20 2.68
N THR A 91 18.03 -22.88 2.49
CA THR A 91 18.39 -21.91 3.53
C THR A 91 17.42 -22.00 4.71
N ILE A 92 16.13 -22.16 4.46
CA ILE A 92 15.12 -22.32 5.52
C ILE A 92 15.36 -23.60 6.32
N SER A 93 15.61 -24.75 5.68
CA SER A 93 15.91 -25.99 6.41
C SER A 93 17.14 -25.83 7.31
N ARG A 94 18.21 -25.20 6.81
CA ARG A 94 19.41 -24.91 7.62
C ARG A 94 19.13 -23.98 8.80
N LEU A 95 18.24 -22.99 8.62
CA LEU A 95 17.84 -22.10 9.72
C LEU A 95 17.00 -22.86 10.75
N ALA A 96 16.10 -23.74 10.32
CA ALA A 96 15.31 -24.58 11.22
C ALA A 96 16.20 -25.52 12.06
N GLU A 97 17.23 -26.12 11.45
CA GLU A 97 18.23 -26.92 12.17
C GLU A 97 19.03 -26.08 13.19
N ARG A 98 19.38 -24.85 12.84
CA ARG A 98 20.17 -23.95 13.68
C ARG A 98 19.38 -23.36 14.85
N TYR A 99 18.08 -23.15 14.67
CA TYR A 99 17.20 -22.47 15.62
C TYR A 99 15.97 -23.36 15.95
N PRO A 100 16.16 -24.42 16.76
CA PRO A 100 15.14 -25.42 17.02
C PRO A 100 13.85 -24.83 17.62
N VAL A 101 13.92 -23.75 18.40
CA VAL A 101 12.72 -23.09 18.98
C VAL A 101 11.79 -22.53 17.89
N TYR A 102 12.33 -22.20 16.72
CA TYR A 102 11.58 -21.64 15.59
C TYR A 102 11.45 -22.62 14.42
N ALA A 103 11.90 -23.87 14.59
CA ALA A 103 11.98 -24.84 13.49
C ALA A 103 10.62 -25.15 12.87
N ASP A 104 9.59 -25.37 13.69
CA ASP A 104 8.24 -25.71 13.19
C ASP A 104 7.67 -24.58 12.33
N GLU A 105 7.80 -23.33 12.79
CA GLU A 105 7.35 -22.17 12.04
C GLU A 105 8.13 -22.02 10.73
N LEU A 106 9.47 -22.15 10.76
CA LEU A 106 10.31 -22.06 9.57
C LEU A 106 10.00 -23.17 8.57
N ASN A 107 9.85 -24.41 9.02
CA ASN A 107 9.53 -25.55 8.17
C ASN A 107 8.14 -25.40 7.53
N SER A 108 7.19 -24.77 8.22
CA SER A 108 5.86 -24.46 7.65
C SER A 108 5.90 -23.52 6.43
N TRP A 109 7.05 -22.92 6.12
CA TRP A 109 7.22 -22.04 4.96
C TRP A 109 7.55 -22.81 3.70
N LEU A 110 8.06 -24.05 3.79
CA LEU A 110 8.55 -24.81 2.64
C LEU A 110 7.43 -25.16 1.65
N ASP A 111 6.22 -25.38 2.14
CA ASP A 111 5.05 -25.73 1.34
C ASP A 111 4.13 -24.53 1.06
N ALA A 112 4.46 -23.34 1.58
CA ALA A 112 3.61 -22.17 1.47
C ALA A 112 3.83 -21.42 0.13
N PRO A 113 2.80 -20.78 -0.44
CA PRO A 113 2.97 -19.89 -1.59
C PRO A 113 3.91 -18.72 -1.29
N ALA A 114 4.63 -18.22 -2.30
CA ALA A 114 5.59 -17.13 -2.14
C ALA A 114 5.00 -15.85 -1.51
N ALA A 115 3.73 -15.55 -1.79
CA ALA A 115 3.03 -14.43 -1.18
C ALA A 115 2.86 -14.61 0.34
N GLU A 116 2.46 -15.80 0.77
CA GLU A 116 2.27 -16.16 2.18
C GLU A 116 3.62 -16.20 2.91
N ILE A 117 4.66 -16.77 2.30
CA ILE A 117 6.03 -16.77 2.86
C ILE A 117 6.49 -15.36 3.22
N ARG A 118 6.26 -14.37 2.35
CA ARG A 118 6.66 -12.98 2.62
C ARG A 118 5.88 -12.37 3.78
N GLN A 119 4.61 -12.73 3.95
CA GLN A 119 3.81 -12.30 5.08
C GLN A 119 4.32 -12.94 6.37
N LYS A 120 4.52 -14.27 6.38
CA LYS A 120 5.09 -15.01 7.51
C LYS A 120 6.46 -14.49 7.92
N LEU A 121 7.35 -14.23 6.96
CA LEU A 121 8.66 -13.62 7.23
C LEU A 121 8.52 -12.24 7.87
N GLY A 122 7.66 -11.37 7.34
CA GLY A 122 7.42 -10.05 7.91
C GLY A 122 6.86 -10.11 9.33
N ALA A 123 5.89 -10.99 9.57
CA ALA A 123 5.30 -11.23 10.89
C ALA A 123 6.35 -11.73 11.89
N LEU A 124 7.13 -12.76 11.52
CA LEU A 124 8.21 -13.30 12.35
C LEU A 124 9.25 -12.23 12.66
N GLN A 125 9.74 -11.49 11.66
CA GLN A 125 10.71 -10.41 11.87
C GLN A 125 10.17 -9.33 12.82
N ASN A 126 8.89 -8.98 12.73
CA ASN A 126 8.28 -8.01 13.63
C ASN A 126 8.19 -8.56 15.06
N ARG A 127 7.76 -9.81 15.24
CA ARG A 127 7.74 -10.48 16.55
C ARG A 127 9.13 -10.56 17.18
N LEU A 128 10.16 -10.88 16.39
CA LEU A 128 11.54 -10.96 16.88
C LEU A 128 12.13 -9.59 17.25
N LYS A 129 11.75 -8.51 16.56
CA LYS A 129 12.17 -7.14 16.94
C LYS A 129 11.64 -6.70 18.30
N GLU A 130 10.58 -7.33 18.80
CA GLU A 130 10.04 -7.07 20.13
C GLU A 130 10.89 -7.66 21.26
N ILE A 131 11.81 -8.58 20.98
CA ILE A 131 12.62 -9.28 22.00
C ILE A 131 13.37 -8.29 22.87
N MET A 132 14.15 -7.38 22.28
CA MET A 132 14.97 -6.42 23.01
C MET A 132 14.14 -5.54 23.96
N PRO A 133 13.10 -4.80 23.50
CA PRO A 133 12.30 -3.98 24.42
C PRO A 133 11.48 -4.80 25.42
N LEU A 134 11.08 -6.04 25.08
CA LEU A 134 10.40 -6.93 26.02
C LEU A 134 11.35 -7.41 27.12
N ALA A 135 12.58 -7.80 26.77
CA ALA A 135 13.62 -8.19 27.72
C ALA A 135 13.94 -7.06 28.70
N GLU A 136 14.09 -5.83 28.20
CA GLU A 136 14.25 -4.64 29.04
C GLU A 136 13.08 -4.45 30.01
N ALA A 137 11.84 -4.56 29.51
CA ALA A 137 10.65 -4.42 30.36
C ALA A 137 10.59 -5.50 31.46
N LEU A 138 10.90 -6.74 31.11
CA LEU A 138 10.89 -7.88 32.03
C LEU A 138 12.00 -7.81 33.08
N SER A 139 13.16 -7.21 32.76
CA SER A 139 14.28 -7.06 33.69
C SER A 139 13.90 -6.34 34.99
N SER A 140 12.87 -5.49 34.94
CA SER A 140 12.35 -4.73 36.07
C SER A 140 11.29 -5.46 36.92
N ILE A 141 10.88 -6.67 36.50
CA ILE A 141 9.77 -7.42 37.09
C ILE A 141 10.29 -8.71 37.73
N LYS A 142 10.01 -8.90 39.01
CA LYS A 142 10.31 -10.16 39.69
C LYS A 142 9.32 -11.26 39.26
N PRO A 143 9.78 -12.44 38.82
CA PRO A 143 8.94 -13.59 38.52
C PRO A 143 8.05 -14.05 39.66
N GLY A 144 6.91 -14.67 39.32
CA GLY A 144 5.96 -15.27 40.25
C GLY A 144 4.60 -14.57 40.33
N SER A 145 3.68 -15.21 41.06
CA SER A 145 2.25 -14.86 41.17
C SER A 145 1.95 -13.46 41.69
N LEU A 146 2.88 -12.83 42.43
CA LEU A 146 2.75 -11.45 42.90
C LEU A 146 2.83 -10.40 41.77
N SER A 147 3.36 -10.76 40.60
CA SER A 147 3.58 -9.85 39.46
C SER A 147 2.53 -10.00 38.35
N VAL A 148 1.50 -10.83 38.53
CA VAL A 148 0.49 -11.15 37.49
C VAL A 148 -0.11 -9.91 36.83
N LYS A 149 -0.47 -8.87 37.59
CA LYS A 149 -1.01 -7.61 37.04
C LYS A 149 -0.04 -6.90 36.09
N LYS A 150 1.27 -6.98 36.35
CA LYS A 150 2.30 -6.40 35.47
C LYS A 150 2.44 -7.22 34.19
N TYR A 151 2.40 -8.55 34.31
CA TYR A 151 2.40 -9.47 33.16
C TYR A 151 1.16 -9.28 32.28
N SER A 152 -0.04 -9.09 32.84
CA SER A 152 -1.25 -8.80 32.05
C SER A 152 -1.12 -7.54 31.20
N ARG A 153 -0.46 -6.49 31.70
CA ARG A 153 -0.19 -5.26 30.92
C ARG A 153 0.82 -5.52 29.81
N LEU A 154 1.83 -6.34 30.07
CA LEU A 154 2.80 -6.73 29.05
C LEU A 154 2.18 -7.61 27.98
N ILE A 155 1.30 -8.55 28.33
CA ILE A 155 0.55 -9.38 27.38
C ILE A 155 -0.27 -8.51 26.43
N GLN A 156 -0.93 -7.46 26.94
CA GLN A 156 -1.67 -6.52 26.09
C GLN A 156 -0.76 -5.76 25.11
N LYS A 157 0.49 -5.48 25.51
CA LYS A 157 1.48 -4.77 24.68
C LYS A 157 2.20 -5.69 23.69
N TYR A 158 2.41 -6.96 24.06
CA TYR A 158 3.18 -7.97 23.32
C TYR A 158 2.34 -9.25 23.18
N PRO A 159 1.26 -9.22 22.39
CA PRO A 159 0.30 -10.33 22.30
C PRO A 159 0.93 -11.62 21.75
N GLU A 160 1.88 -11.51 20.82
CA GLU A 160 2.59 -12.66 20.23
C GLU A 160 3.50 -13.40 21.24
N TRP A 161 3.81 -12.75 22.37
CA TRP A 161 4.61 -13.32 23.46
C TRP A 161 3.76 -13.71 24.67
N ALA A 162 2.43 -13.65 24.54
CA ALA A 162 1.50 -13.79 25.66
C ALA A 162 1.66 -15.09 26.44
N LEU A 163 1.91 -16.20 25.73
CA LEU A 163 2.11 -17.52 26.35
C LEU A 163 3.33 -17.52 27.27
N TYR A 164 4.50 -17.07 26.78
CA TYR A 164 5.71 -16.97 27.60
C TYR A 164 5.52 -16.02 28.78
N ILE A 165 4.98 -14.83 28.54
CA ILE A 165 4.77 -13.81 29.58
C ILE A 165 3.79 -14.29 30.65
N GLY A 166 2.70 -14.96 30.25
CA GLY A 166 1.70 -15.50 31.16
C GLY A 166 2.28 -16.57 32.08
N SER A 167 3.12 -17.45 31.53
CA SER A 167 3.76 -18.52 32.29
C SER A 167 4.76 -18.01 33.35
N LEU A 168 5.32 -16.81 33.21
CA LEU A 168 6.14 -16.17 34.24
C LEU A 168 5.35 -15.75 35.49
N GLY A 169 4.03 -15.65 35.37
CA GLY A 169 3.13 -15.29 36.47
C GLY A 169 2.67 -16.48 37.32
N THR A 170 3.13 -17.69 37.03
CA THR A 170 2.77 -18.91 37.78
C THR A 170 3.79 -19.21 38.87
N ASP A 171 3.50 -20.18 39.74
CA ASP A 171 4.43 -20.62 40.78
C ASP A 171 5.59 -21.48 40.22
N GLU A 172 5.43 -22.02 38.99
CA GLU A 172 6.44 -22.82 38.26
C GLU A 172 7.21 -22.00 37.19
N TRP A 173 7.38 -20.70 37.43
CA TRP A 173 7.94 -19.75 36.45
C TRP A 173 9.36 -20.05 35.96
N LYS A 174 10.15 -20.87 36.67
CA LYS A 174 11.57 -21.12 36.32
C LYS A 174 11.74 -21.80 34.97
N SER A 175 10.95 -22.84 34.67
CA SER A 175 10.99 -23.54 33.37
C SER A 175 10.59 -22.59 32.25
N ALA A 176 9.50 -21.85 32.46
CA ALA A 176 9.01 -20.86 31.50
C ALA A 176 10.03 -19.74 31.24
N GLN A 177 10.77 -19.31 32.27
CA GLN A 177 11.81 -18.31 32.13
C GLN A 177 12.98 -18.83 31.29
N GLU A 178 13.41 -20.08 31.52
CA GLU A 178 14.47 -20.70 30.75
C GLU A 178 14.07 -20.88 29.27
N GLU A 179 12.87 -21.37 29.01
CA GLU A 179 12.29 -21.48 27.66
C GLU A 179 12.23 -20.11 26.96
N MET A 180 11.78 -19.08 27.66
CA MET A 180 11.71 -17.71 27.13
C MET A 180 13.10 -17.15 26.83
N TYR A 181 14.10 -17.40 27.68
CA TYR A 181 15.48 -16.99 27.42
C TYR A 181 16.09 -17.73 26.23
N GLN A 182 15.79 -19.02 26.05
CA GLN A 182 16.18 -19.76 24.85
C GLN A 182 15.53 -19.17 23.59
N ALA A 183 14.24 -18.85 23.66
CA ALA A 183 13.53 -18.19 22.57
C ALA A 183 14.17 -16.83 22.24
N PHE A 184 14.49 -16.01 23.24
CA PHE A 184 15.15 -14.71 23.04
C PHE A 184 16.53 -14.87 22.39
N GLN A 185 17.38 -15.73 22.95
CA GLN A 185 18.75 -15.92 22.46
C GLN A 185 18.78 -16.44 21.02
N GLN A 186 17.91 -17.41 20.68
CA GLN A 186 17.81 -17.92 19.31
C GLN A 186 17.15 -16.89 18.40
N GLY A 187 16.13 -16.17 18.88
CA GLY A 187 15.33 -15.23 18.12
C GLY A 187 16.11 -13.99 17.68
N GLU A 188 16.96 -13.43 18.53
CA GLU A 188 17.85 -12.32 18.17
C GLU A 188 18.80 -12.69 17.04
N ARG A 189 19.44 -13.87 17.12
CA ARG A 189 20.35 -14.37 16.08
C ARG A 189 19.61 -14.74 14.80
N LEU A 190 18.42 -15.33 14.93
CA LEU A 190 17.57 -15.63 13.79
C LEU A 190 17.15 -14.34 13.08
N LEU A 191 16.84 -13.26 13.79
CA LEU A 191 16.48 -11.98 13.18
C LEU A 191 17.61 -11.44 12.28
N ASP A 192 18.86 -11.55 12.72
CA ASP A 192 20.03 -11.17 11.91
C ASP A 192 20.14 -12.03 10.64
N ASP A 193 20.03 -13.35 10.77
CA ASP A 193 20.09 -14.27 9.63
C ASP A 193 18.93 -14.02 8.65
N LEU A 194 17.71 -13.81 9.15
CA LEU A 194 16.52 -13.46 8.36
C LEU A 194 16.68 -12.11 7.65
N GLY A 195 17.40 -11.17 8.23
CA GLY A 195 17.72 -9.88 7.59
C GLY A 195 18.54 -10.04 6.30
N SER A 196 19.32 -11.11 6.20
CA SER A 196 20.15 -11.44 5.03
C SER A 196 19.50 -12.44 4.06
N LEU A 197 18.35 -13.02 4.44
CA LEU A 197 17.68 -14.08 3.69
C LEU A 197 17.23 -13.59 2.31
N LYS A 198 17.66 -14.32 1.27
CA LYS A 198 17.16 -14.11 -0.08
C LYS A 198 15.86 -14.89 -0.31
N VAL A 199 14.74 -14.19 -0.32
CA VAL A 199 13.41 -14.78 -0.58
C VAL A 199 13.01 -14.71 -2.05
N ASN A 200 13.24 -13.56 -2.68
CA ASN A 200 12.71 -13.26 -4.00
C ASN A 200 13.51 -13.96 -5.09
N HIS A 201 12.88 -14.25 -6.23
CA HIS A 201 13.59 -14.80 -7.39
C HIS A 201 14.85 -13.99 -7.77
N GLU A 202 15.92 -14.67 -8.20
CA GLU A 202 17.27 -14.07 -8.34
C GLU A 202 17.27 -12.86 -9.30
N ILE A 203 16.45 -12.90 -10.35
CA ILE A 203 16.31 -11.79 -11.31
C ILE A 203 15.92 -10.46 -10.63
N LEU A 204 15.16 -10.51 -9.53
CA LEU A 204 14.65 -9.33 -8.83
C LEU A 204 15.74 -8.54 -8.10
N TYR A 205 16.86 -9.18 -7.76
CA TYR A 205 18.05 -8.51 -7.23
C TYR A 205 18.78 -7.72 -8.32
N HIS A 206 18.68 -8.16 -9.57
CA HIS A 206 19.26 -7.45 -10.71
C HIS A 206 18.32 -6.40 -11.31
N LEU A 207 17.00 -6.55 -11.18
CA LEU A 207 15.98 -5.59 -11.60
C LEU A 207 15.76 -4.45 -10.60
N GLN A 208 16.83 -3.99 -9.95
CA GLN A 208 16.80 -2.88 -9.00
C GLN A 208 17.24 -1.57 -9.66
N LEU A 209 16.62 -0.45 -9.26
CA LEU A 209 17.18 0.88 -9.52
C LEU A 209 18.52 1.03 -8.79
N SER A 210 19.49 1.68 -9.43
CA SER A 210 20.78 2.03 -8.80
C SER A 210 20.60 3.02 -7.64
N SER A 211 21.58 3.10 -6.74
CA SER A 211 21.58 4.05 -5.62
C SER A 211 21.40 5.50 -6.10
N ALA A 212 22.11 5.89 -7.16
CA ALA A 212 22.01 7.23 -7.76
C ALA A 212 20.60 7.53 -8.31
N GLU A 213 19.98 6.56 -9.00
CA GLU A 213 18.62 6.72 -9.51
C GLU A 213 17.60 6.83 -8.39
N ARG A 214 17.71 5.99 -7.35
CA ARG A 214 16.83 6.06 -6.17
C ARG A 214 16.97 7.39 -5.45
N ALA A 215 18.20 7.85 -5.20
CA ALA A 215 18.46 9.12 -4.55
C ALA A 215 17.90 10.31 -5.36
N SER A 216 18.06 10.29 -6.69
CA SER A 216 17.52 11.34 -7.56
C SER A 216 15.99 11.36 -7.58
N ILE A 217 15.34 10.19 -7.60
CA ILE A 217 13.88 10.10 -7.53
C ILE A 217 13.38 10.59 -6.16
N GLN A 218 14.02 10.16 -5.08
CA GLN A 218 13.65 10.56 -3.72
C GLN A 218 13.78 12.07 -3.54
N LYS A 219 14.92 12.66 -3.92
CA LYS A 219 15.15 14.11 -3.86
C LYS A 219 14.04 14.89 -4.58
N ARG A 220 13.67 14.45 -5.78
CA ARG A 220 12.57 15.08 -6.53
C ARG A 220 11.23 14.97 -5.82
N TRP A 221 10.93 13.83 -5.20
CA TRP A 221 9.68 13.67 -4.44
C TRP A 221 9.65 14.59 -3.21
N ASP A 222 10.78 14.73 -2.52
CA ASP A 222 10.93 15.62 -1.37
C ASP A 222 10.78 17.09 -1.77
N GLU A 223 11.37 17.50 -2.90
CA GLU A 223 11.21 18.84 -3.48
C GLU A 223 9.74 19.14 -3.82
N VAL A 224 9.08 18.24 -4.55
CA VAL A 224 7.66 18.39 -4.92
C VAL A 224 6.76 18.46 -3.68
N LEU A 225 7.04 17.65 -2.66
CA LEU A 225 6.31 17.71 -1.40
C LEU A 225 6.58 19.01 -0.64
N GLY A 226 7.84 19.45 -0.60
CA GLY A 226 8.26 20.70 0.03
C GLY A 226 7.58 21.92 -0.60
N GLU A 227 7.55 21.99 -1.93
CA GLU A 227 6.82 23.02 -2.68
C GLU A 227 5.33 22.98 -2.38
N LYS A 228 4.73 21.77 -2.39
CA LYS A 228 3.31 21.57 -2.11
C LYS A 228 2.92 22.08 -0.72
N LYS A 229 3.72 21.79 0.30
CA LYS A 229 3.49 22.25 1.69
C LYS A 229 3.54 23.77 1.83
N ARG A 230 4.34 24.44 1.00
CA ARG A 230 4.49 25.91 1.01
C ARG A 230 3.51 26.63 0.09
N SER A 231 2.76 25.89 -0.73
CA SER A 231 1.81 26.43 -1.71
C SER A 231 0.39 26.04 -1.32
N THR A 232 -0.08 26.58 -0.19
CA THR A 232 -1.42 26.25 0.34
C THR A 232 -2.52 26.84 -0.53
N VAL A 233 -3.62 26.11 -0.68
CA VAL A 233 -4.77 26.53 -1.48
C VAL A 233 -5.96 26.79 -0.54
N LEU A 234 -6.57 27.97 -0.66
CA LEU A 234 -7.79 28.30 0.07
C LEU A 234 -9.01 27.76 -0.65
N ILE A 235 -9.93 27.16 0.10
CA ILE A 235 -11.24 26.70 -0.36
C ILE A 235 -12.29 27.43 0.46
N ASP A 236 -13.19 28.14 -0.21
CA ASP A 236 -14.39 28.68 0.42
C ASP A 236 -15.34 27.52 0.76
N TYR A 237 -15.49 27.24 2.06
CA TYR A 237 -16.19 26.07 2.54
C TYR A 237 -17.67 26.04 2.14
N PRO A 238 -18.47 27.11 2.32
CA PRO A 238 -19.88 27.11 1.96
C PRO A 238 -20.09 26.91 0.45
N SER A 239 -19.34 27.64 -0.39
CA SER A 239 -19.48 27.49 -1.85
C SER A 239 -19.06 26.10 -2.34
N TYR A 240 -18.00 25.53 -1.77
CA TYR A 240 -17.55 24.19 -2.10
C TYR A 240 -18.60 23.14 -1.70
N MET A 241 -19.07 23.18 -0.45
CA MET A 241 -20.03 22.22 0.07
C MET A 241 -21.37 22.32 -0.64
N GLN A 242 -21.86 23.54 -0.93
CA GLN A 242 -23.11 23.73 -1.66
C GLN A 242 -23.05 23.02 -3.01
N ARG A 243 -21.99 23.23 -3.79
CA ARG A 243 -21.84 22.60 -5.11
C ARG A 243 -21.71 21.07 -5.03
N VAL A 244 -21.10 20.54 -3.97
CA VAL A 244 -21.05 19.08 -3.74
C VAL A 244 -22.45 18.55 -3.38
N ILE A 245 -23.19 19.27 -2.53
CA ILE A 245 -24.54 18.93 -2.09
C ILE A 245 -25.53 18.95 -3.27
N ASP A 246 -25.41 19.96 -4.15
CA ASP A 246 -26.22 20.09 -5.36
C ASP A 246 -26.06 18.90 -6.31
N ILE A 247 -24.90 18.21 -6.27
CA ILE A 247 -24.65 17.01 -7.07
C ILE A 247 -25.19 15.75 -6.39
N ILE A 248 -24.96 15.58 -5.08
CA ILE A 248 -25.25 14.30 -4.39
C ILE A 248 -26.70 14.17 -3.94
N THR A 249 -27.40 15.28 -3.70
CA THR A 249 -28.76 15.28 -3.16
C THR A 249 -29.79 14.78 -4.18
N PRO A 250 -29.82 15.27 -5.43
CA PRO A 250 -30.75 14.77 -6.44
C PRO A 250 -30.54 13.27 -6.70
N GLU A 251 -31.59 12.59 -7.14
CA GLU A 251 -31.47 11.19 -7.56
C GLU A 251 -30.50 11.06 -8.76
N PHE A 252 -29.57 10.11 -8.67
CA PHE A 252 -28.64 9.87 -9.76
C PHE A 252 -29.28 8.95 -10.79
N ILE A 253 -29.60 9.52 -11.97
CA ILE A 253 -30.12 8.77 -13.10
C ILE A 253 -29.03 8.76 -14.20
N PRO A 254 -28.21 7.70 -14.29
CA PRO A 254 -27.17 7.63 -15.30
C PRO A 254 -27.77 7.43 -16.69
N THR A 255 -27.77 8.48 -17.51
CA THR A 255 -28.17 8.36 -18.92
C THR A 255 -26.96 7.98 -19.78
N GLY A 256 -27.01 6.82 -20.43
CA GLY A 256 -26.05 6.38 -21.45
C GLY A 256 -24.79 5.67 -20.90
N THR A 257 -23.86 5.37 -21.81
CA THR A 257 -22.66 4.53 -21.54
C THR A 257 -21.36 5.33 -21.47
N SER A 258 -21.43 6.66 -21.51
CA SER A 258 -20.24 7.52 -21.47
C SER A 258 -19.60 7.54 -20.08
N ARG A 259 -18.28 7.31 -19.99
CA ARG A 259 -17.55 7.40 -18.70
C ARG A 259 -17.62 8.80 -18.09
N ALA A 260 -17.76 9.83 -18.91
CA ALA A 260 -17.85 11.21 -18.43
C ALA A 260 -19.13 11.47 -17.62
N SER A 261 -20.22 10.74 -17.86
CA SER A 261 -21.47 10.92 -17.11
C SER A 261 -21.36 10.49 -15.64
N LEU A 262 -20.41 9.60 -15.33
CA LEU A 262 -20.12 9.16 -13.97
C LEU A 262 -19.34 10.20 -13.15
N ALA A 263 -18.64 11.12 -13.83
CA ALA A 263 -17.65 11.99 -13.20
C ALA A 263 -18.23 12.90 -12.09
N PRO A 264 -19.39 13.56 -12.26
CA PRO A 264 -19.94 14.44 -11.23
C PRO A 264 -20.27 13.68 -9.95
N MET A 265 -21.03 12.59 -10.06
CA MET A 265 -21.46 11.79 -8.91
C MET A 265 -20.27 11.10 -8.24
N ALA A 266 -19.32 10.54 -9.01
CA ALA A 266 -18.09 9.97 -8.47
C ALA A 266 -17.25 11.00 -7.72
N PHE A 267 -17.16 12.24 -8.23
CA PHE A 267 -16.45 13.32 -7.57
C PHE A 267 -17.12 13.72 -6.27
N ALA A 268 -18.45 13.87 -6.26
CA ALA A 268 -19.21 14.22 -5.06
C ALA A 268 -19.08 13.13 -3.97
N LEU A 269 -19.22 11.85 -4.33
CA LEU A 269 -19.02 10.73 -3.41
C LEU A 269 -17.59 10.69 -2.83
N ALA A 270 -16.57 10.96 -3.66
CA ALA A 270 -15.19 11.06 -3.19
C ALA A 270 -14.97 12.29 -2.29
N ALA A 271 -15.63 13.42 -2.58
CA ALA A 271 -15.55 14.65 -1.79
C ALA A 271 -16.16 14.48 -0.39
N VAL A 272 -17.30 13.78 -0.27
CA VAL A 272 -17.97 13.60 1.04
C VAL A 272 -17.39 12.49 1.90
N SER A 273 -16.54 11.61 1.37
CA SER A 273 -15.97 10.45 2.10
C SER A 273 -14.44 10.43 2.15
N GLY A 274 -13.78 11.25 1.33
CA GLY A 274 -12.33 11.28 1.14
C GLY A 274 -11.74 10.00 0.55
N ARG A 275 -12.56 9.10 0.01
CA ARG A 275 -12.10 7.84 -0.56
C ARG A 275 -11.45 8.04 -1.93
N ARG A 276 -10.54 7.14 -2.29
CA ARG A 276 -9.88 7.15 -3.60
C ARG A 276 -10.87 6.77 -4.69
N MET A 277 -10.62 7.24 -5.91
CA MET A 277 -11.45 6.92 -7.08
C MET A 277 -11.75 5.41 -7.21
N ILE A 278 -10.76 4.54 -7.02
CA ILE A 278 -10.96 3.09 -7.14
C ILE A 278 -11.81 2.50 -6.00
N GLU A 279 -11.74 3.10 -4.81
CA GLU A 279 -12.55 2.70 -3.65
C GLU A 279 -14.01 3.12 -3.86
N ILE A 280 -14.25 4.29 -4.46
CA ILE A 280 -15.61 4.70 -4.85
C ILE A 280 -16.13 3.86 -6.01
N MET A 281 -15.36 3.69 -7.08
CA MET A 281 -15.89 3.12 -8.32
C MET A 281 -16.00 1.60 -8.32
N VAL A 282 -15.19 0.89 -7.53
CA VAL A 282 -15.05 -0.57 -7.66
C VAL A 282 -15.04 -1.26 -6.30
N GLN A 283 -13.95 -1.14 -5.54
CA GLN A 283 -13.62 -2.12 -4.49
C GLN A 283 -14.01 -1.72 -3.06
N GLY A 284 -14.49 -0.49 -2.85
CA GLY A 284 -14.84 -0.03 -1.50
C GLY A 284 -16.21 -0.52 -1.08
N GLU A 285 -16.35 -1.00 0.14
CA GLU A 285 -17.64 -1.40 0.70
C GLU A 285 -17.99 -0.48 1.87
N PHE A 286 -19.26 -0.10 1.97
CA PHE A 286 -19.71 0.92 2.91
C PHE A 286 -21.01 0.52 3.57
N GLU A 287 -21.04 0.60 4.90
CA GLU A 287 -22.23 0.35 5.71
C GLU A 287 -22.52 1.58 6.56
N ALA A 288 -23.73 2.10 6.54
CA ALA A 288 -24.12 3.23 7.38
C ALA A 288 -24.19 2.79 8.84
N VAL A 289 -23.42 3.46 9.72
CA VAL A 289 -23.39 3.17 11.17
C VAL A 289 -23.85 4.37 12.02
N GLY A 290 -24.12 5.50 11.38
CA GLY A 290 -24.67 6.71 11.99
C GLY A 290 -24.98 7.73 10.91
N ARG A 291 -25.57 8.88 11.30
CA ARG A 291 -25.97 9.91 10.32
C ARG A 291 -24.82 10.44 9.47
N TYR A 292 -23.62 10.59 10.06
CA TYR A 292 -22.43 11.11 9.41
C TYR A 292 -21.25 10.14 9.47
N GLN A 293 -21.53 8.84 9.59
CA GLN A 293 -20.51 7.82 9.75
C GLN A 293 -20.86 6.56 8.96
N VAL A 294 -19.84 6.02 8.29
CA VAL A 294 -19.90 4.73 7.61
C VAL A 294 -18.75 3.83 8.05
N LYS A 295 -19.01 2.53 8.12
CA LYS A 295 -17.98 1.51 8.20
C LYS A 295 -17.48 1.22 6.78
N PHE A 296 -16.18 1.33 6.57
CA PHE A 296 -15.55 1.21 5.26
C PHE A 296 -14.58 0.02 5.21
N TYR A 297 -14.67 -0.77 4.14
CA TYR A 297 -13.78 -1.87 3.79
C TYR A 297 -13.28 -1.71 2.35
N GLY A 298 -12.24 -2.45 1.98
CA GLY A 298 -11.64 -2.42 0.64
C GLY A 298 -10.62 -1.30 0.47
N GLN A 299 -9.85 -0.95 1.51
CA GLN A 299 -8.82 0.11 1.43
C GLN A 299 -7.79 -0.20 0.33
N ALA A 300 -7.65 0.70 -0.65
CA ALA A 300 -6.67 0.53 -1.71
C ALA A 300 -5.25 0.83 -1.21
N LYS A 301 -4.26 0.22 -1.87
CA LYS A 301 -2.81 0.35 -1.57
C LYS A 301 -2.35 -0.22 -0.23
N LYS A 302 -3.18 -1.02 0.45
CA LYS A 302 -2.73 -1.81 1.59
C LYS A 302 -1.70 -2.84 1.11
N ARG A 303 -0.56 -2.94 1.80
CA ARG A 303 0.54 -3.84 1.41
C ARG A 303 0.37 -5.25 1.99
N THR A 304 -0.20 -5.36 3.18
CA THR A 304 -0.37 -6.60 3.94
C THR A 304 -1.48 -6.46 4.98
N GLY A 305 -2.06 -7.58 5.44
CA GLY A 305 -2.99 -7.65 6.56
C GLY A 305 -4.47 -7.62 6.17
N GLU A 306 -5.28 -8.37 6.92
CA GLU A 306 -6.74 -8.46 6.74
C GLU A 306 -7.40 -7.09 6.92
N ASP A 307 -8.36 -6.76 6.06
CA ASP A 307 -9.12 -5.52 6.18
C ASP A 307 -10.25 -5.69 7.21
N THR A 308 -9.97 -5.29 8.44
CA THR A 308 -10.92 -5.37 9.56
C THR A 308 -12.01 -4.30 9.51
N GLY A 309 -11.99 -3.45 8.48
CA GLY A 309 -12.90 -2.33 8.32
C GLY A 309 -12.55 -1.15 9.24
N ARG A 310 -13.02 0.05 8.89
CA ARG A 310 -12.79 1.26 9.68
C ARG A 310 -13.97 2.20 9.62
N THR A 311 -14.31 2.81 10.75
CA THR A 311 -15.32 3.87 10.78
C THR A 311 -14.71 5.18 10.28
N ILE A 312 -15.31 5.74 9.24
CA ILE A 312 -14.96 7.05 8.66
C ILE A 312 -16.18 7.98 8.71
N TYR A 313 -15.92 9.28 8.60
CA TYR A 313 -16.99 10.27 8.49
C TYR A 313 -17.53 10.37 7.06
N THR A 314 -18.78 10.83 6.96
CA THR A 314 -19.39 11.30 5.73
C THR A 314 -19.82 12.76 5.90
N LEU A 315 -19.53 13.61 4.92
CA LEU A 315 -19.93 15.03 4.94
C LEU A 315 -21.39 15.26 4.51
N CYS A 316 -22.16 14.19 4.35
CA CYS A 316 -23.59 14.17 4.12
C CYS A 316 -24.21 12.98 4.87
N ASP A 317 -25.54 12.86 4.80
CA ASP A 317 -26.26 11.72 5.35
C ASP A 317 -25.69 10.39 4.81
N ALA A 318 -25.30 9.50 5.72
CA ALA A 318 -24.64 8.24 5.37
C ALA A 318 -25.53 7.31 4.53
N ALA A 319 -26.85 7.29 4.78
CA ALA A 319 -27.77 6.48 4.00
C ALA A 319 -27.90 7.04 2.57
N LEU A 320 -27.96 8.37 2.42
CA LEU A 320 -27.89 9.02 1.11
C LEU A 320 -26.58 8.67 0.38
N PHE A 321 -25.43 8.74 1.06
CA PHE A 321 -24.14 8.38 0.49
C PHE A 321 -24.12 6.95 -0.06
N VAL A 322 -24.57 5.97 0.73
CA VAL A 322 -24.61 4.56 0.32
C VAL A 322 -25.56 4.36 -0.87
N ALA A 323 -26.75 4.96 -0.84
CA ALA A 323 -27.70 4.87 -1.95
C ALA A 323 -27.14 5.46 -3.27
N ARG A 324 -26.46 6.61 -3.21
CA ARG A 324 -25.84 7.24 -4.39
C ARG A 324 -24.67 6.45 -4.93
N LEU A 325 -23.90 5.81 -4.04
CA LEU A 325 -22.82 4.92 -4.43
C LEU A 325 -23.35 3.70 -5.21
N GLU A 326 -24.42 3.08 -4.73
CA GLU A 326 -25.08 1.97 -5.40
C GLU A 326 -25.61 2.37 -6.78
N GLN A 327 -26.32 3.50 -6.88
CA GLN A 327 -26.78 4.05 -8.15
C GLN A 327 -25.64 4.31 -9.13
N LEU A 328 -24.51 4.85 -8.66
CA LEU A 328 -23.33 5.10 -9.48
C LEU A 328 -22.72 3.81 -10.04
N ARG A 329 -22.61 2.77 -9.22
CA ARG A 329 -22.00 1.49 -9.61
C ARG A 329 -22.89 0.66 -10.52
N ASN A 330 -24.21 0.78 -10.38
CA ASN A 330 -25.19 0.14 -11.26
C ASN A 330 -25.42 0.89 -12.58
N ALA A 331 -24.73 2.01 -12.82
CA ALA A 331 -24.84 2.76 -14.05
C ALA A 331 -24.36 1.96 -15.27
N PRO A 332 -25.02 2.07 -16.45
CA PRO A 332 -24.58 1.37 -17.66
C PRO A 332 -23.13 1.64 -18.05
N ALA A 333 -22.64 2.86 -17.78
CA ALA A 333 -21.26 3.25 -18.04
C ALA A 333 -20.22 2.59 -17.09
N ALA A 334 -20.64 1.80 -16.10
CA ALA A 334 -19.78 1.05 -15.18
C ALA A 334 -19.91 -0.49 -15.34
N ALA A 335 -20.83 -0.96 -16.20
CA ALA A 335 -21.20 -2.38 -16.29
C ALA A 335 -20.06 -3.32 -16.72
N ASP A 336 -19.06 -2.82 -17.44
CA ASP A 336 -17.91 -3.61 -17.90
C ASP A 336 -16.70 -3.56 -16.94
N PHE A 337 -16.87 -2.98 -15.74
CA PHE A 337 -15.76 -2.91 -14.78
C PHE A 337 -15.28 -4.28 -14.33
N ASP A 338 -16.17 -5.26 -14.15
CA ASP A 338 -15.76 -6.61 -13.76
C ASP A 338 -14.91 -7.28 -14.85
N ASP A 339 -15.26 -7.10 -16.12
CA ASP A 339 -14.47 -7.57 -17.26
C ASP A 339 -13.09 -6.90 -17.30
N ILE A 340 -13.04 -5.58 -17.09
CA ILE A 340 -11.79 -4.82 -17.01
C ILE A 340 -10.96 -5.22 -15.78
N MET A 341 -11.60 -5.68 -14.71
CA MET A 341 -10.95 -6.16 -13.50
C MET A 341 -10.50 -7.63 -13.59
N GLY A 342 -11.01 -8.37 -14.58
CA GLY A 342 -10.70 -9.77 -14.87
C GLY A 342 -9.24 -10.08 -15.26
N PRO A 343 -8.94 -11.22 -15.90
CA PRO A 343 -7.56 -11.63 -16.18
C PRO A 343 -6.75 -10.56 -16.96
N GLY A 344 -5.43 -10.57 -16.76
CA GLY A 344 -4.50 -9.56 -17.28
C GLY A 344 -4.60 -9.33 -18.80
N ASP A 345 -4.27 -8.12 -19.25
CA ASP A 345 -4.09 -7.80 -20.67
C ASP A 345 -2.59 -7.79 -21.03
N ASP A 346 -2.28 -7.70 -22.32
CA ASP A 346 -0.90 -7.57 -22.83
C ASP A 346 -0.19 -6.29 -22.34
N SER A 347 -0.88 -5.42 -21.59
CA SER A 347 -0.30 -4.20 -21.02
C SER A 347 0.34 -4.44 -19.65
N TYR A 348 0.10 -5.61 -19.02
CA TYR A 348 0.62 -6.00 -17.70
C TYR A 348 0.35 -4.95 -16.61
N ARG A 349 -0.78 -4.24 -16.74
CA ARG A 349 -1.26 -3.30 -15.72
C ARG A 349 -2.01 -4.08 -14.64
N SER A 350 -1.97 -3.58 -13.42
CA SER A 350 -2.90 -4.07 -12.40
C SER A 350 -4.34 -3.73 -12.79
N ALA A 351 -5.30 -4.53 -12.30
CA ALA A 351 -6.73 -4.31 -12.50
C ALA A 351 -7.13 -2.85 -12.17
N ASN A 352 -6.75 -2.35 -10.98
CA ASN A 352 -6.97 -0.95 -10.58
C ASN A 352 -6.35 0.08 -11.54
N ALA A 353 -5.19 -0.23 -12.14
CA ALA A 353 -4.56 0.67 -13.10
C ALA A 353 -5.28 0.68 -14.46
N ARG A 354 -5.93 -0.42 -14.86
CA ARG A 354 -6.78 -0.47 -16.06
C ARG A 354 -8.03 0.38 -15.89
N ILE A 355 -8.73 0.25 -14.76
CA ILE A 355 -9.86 1.13 -14.41
C ILE A 355 -9.43 2.61 -14.37
N ASN A 356 -8.32 2.92 -13.69
CA ASN A 356 -7.81 4.29 -13.67
C ASN A 356 -7.46 4.83 -15.07
N THR A 357 -7.11 3.98 -16.03
CA THR A 357 -6.79 4.40 -17.40
C THR A 357 -8.01 4.97 -18.13
N ILE A 358 -9.19 4.39 -17.91
CA ILE A 358 -10.43 4.82 -18.57
C ILE A 358 -11.14 5.95 -17.82
N LEU A 359 -11.00 6.04 -16.50
CA LEU A 359 -11.70 7.04 -15.68
C LEU A 359 -10.91 8.33 -15.44
N ALA A 360 -9.57 8.26 -15.37
CA ALA A 360 -8.78 9.41 -14.92
C ALA A 360 -8.93 10.64 -15.82
N ALA A 361 -9.00 10.48 -17.14
CA ALA A 361 -9.16 11.61 -18.06
C ALA A 361 -10.50 12.34 -17.88
N PRO A 362 -11.67 11.68 -18.04
CA PRO A 362 -12.96 12.34 -17.87
C PRO A 362 -13.16 12.90 -16.47
N PHE A 363 -12.71 12.19 -15.43
CA PHE A 363 -12.93 12.61 -14.04
C PHE A 363 -12.08 13.82 -13.67
N ASN A 364 -10.85 13.91 -14.18
CA ASN A 364 -10.03 15.10 -13.99
C ASN A 364 -10.52 16.29 -14.83
N ALA A 365 -11.09 16.06 -16.01
CA ALA A 365 -11.71 17.14 -16.79
C ALA A 365 -12.87 17.77 -16.00
N PHE A 366 -13.76 16.95 -15.44
CA PHE A 366 -14.81 17.43 -14.55
C PHE A 366 -14.25 18.15 -13.32
N ALA A 367 -13.24 17.59 -12.63
CA ALA A 367 -12.68 18.21 -11.44
C ALA A 367 -12.12 19.61 -11.73
N LYS A 368 -11.43 19.80 -12.86
CA LYS A 368 -10.89 21.10 -13.26
C LYS A 368 -11.97 22.13 -13.52
N ASP A 369 -13.03 21.73 -14.21
CA ASP A 369 -14.22 22.55 -14.46
C ASP A 369 -14.91 22.90 -13.13
N PHE A 370 -15.13 21.90 -12.27
CA PHE A 370 -15.69 22.08 -10.94
C PHE A 370 -14.87 23.11 -10.15
N PHE A 371 -13.55 23.01 -10.13
CA PHE A 371 -12.73 23.98 -9.41
C PHE A 371 -12.53 25.31 -10.14
N GLY A 372 -12.80 25.41 -11.45
CA GLY A 372 -12.40 26.56 -12.26
C GLY A 372 -10.88 26.75 -12.35
N ASP A 373 -10.09 25.68 -12.34
CA ASP A 373 -8.62 25.71 -12.53
C ASP A 373 -8.08 24.36 -12.96
N ASP A 374 -7.17 24.44 -13.94
CA ASP A 374 -6.45 23.33 -14.51
C ASP A 374 -5.46 22.61 -13.59
N ARG A 375 -5.05 23.24 -12.47
CA ARG A 375 -4.10 22.63 -11.52
C ARG A 375 -4.74 21.60 -10.60
N ARG A 376 -6.03 21.74 -10.29
CA ARG A 376 -6.73 20.84 -9.37
C ARG A 376 -7.30 19.63 -10.11
N VAL A 377 -7.28 18.50 -9.43
CA VAL A 377 -7.58 17.18 -10.00
C VAL A 377 -8.48 16.38 -9.06
N PHE A 378 -9.07 15.30 -9.56
CA PHE A 378 -10.05 14.49 -8.83
C PHE A 378 -9.57 14.07 -7.43
N LYS A 379 -8.29 13.69 -7.30
CA LYS A 379 -7.71 13.21 -6.04
C LYS A 379 -7.63 14.29 -4.95
N ASP A 380 -7.83 15.57 -5.29
CA ASP A 380 -7.78 16.67 -4.33
C ASP A 380 -8.98 16.67 -3.39
N THR A 381 -10.10 16.04 -3.80
CA THR A 381 -11.27 15.72 -2.95
C THR A 381 -10.84 15.11 -1.61
N ARG A 382 -9.88 14.20 -1.63
CA ARG A 382 -9.37 13.53 -0.43
C ARG A 382 -8.65 14.45 0.54
N ALA A 383 -7.87 15.41 0.02
CA ALA A 383 -7.16 16.38 0.86
C ALA A 383 -8.13 17.42 1.44
N ILE A 384 -9.11 17.85 0.65
CA ILE A 384 -10.18 18.77 1.09
C ILE A 384 -11.05 18.10 2.16
N TYR A 385 -11.52 16.86 1.90
CA TYR A 385 -12.25 16.06 2.87
C TYR A 385 -11.49 15.95 4.19
N ALA A 386 -10.18 15.61 4.14
CA ALA A 386 -9.40 15.43 5.36
C ALA A 386 -9.32 16.72 6.19
N ARG A 387 -9.23 17.88 5.52
CA ARG A 387 -9.27 19.18 6.21
C ARG A 387 -10.64 19.46 6.81
N ILE A 388 -11.73 19.25 6.06
CA ILE A 388 -13.10 19.44 6.58
C ILE A 388 -13.34 18.53 7.78
N ALA A 389 -12.94 17.26 7.68
CA ALA A 389 -13.14 16.31 8.75
C ALA A 389 -12.36 16.68 10.01
N TYR A 390 -11.12 17.15 9.85
CA TYR A 390 -10.32 17.65 10.96
C TYR A 390 -11.02 18.81 11.68
N GLU A 391 -11.47 19.83 10.94
CA GLU A 391 -12.10 21.02 11.52
C GLU A 391 -13.46 20.70 12.17
N ALA A 392 -14.20 19.73 11.61
CA ALA A 392 -15.53 19.35 12.06
C ALA A 392 -15.55 18.40 13.27
N TRP A 393 -14.57 17.49 13.39
CA TRP A 393 -14.65 16.40 14.39
C TRP A 393 -13.47 16.28 15.34
N PHE A 394 -12.26 16.72 14.98
CA PHE A 394 -11.06 16.43 15.78
C PHE A 394 -11.17 16.93 17.24
N ARG A 395 -11.78 18.11 17.45
CA ARG A 395 -11.96 18.72 18.78
C ARG A 395 -13.23 18.30 19.51
N TYR A 396 -14.17 17.63 18.83
CA TYR A 396 -15.53 17.44 19.33
C TYR A 396 -15.93 15.96 19.47
N ASP A 397 -15.35 15.07 18.69
CA ASP A 397 -15.58 13.63 18.79
C ASP A 397 -14.63 13.04 19.85
N ALA A 398 -15.20 12.39 20.87
CA ALA A 398 -14.46 11.78 21.98
C ALA A 398 -13.46 10.71 21.53
N ARG A 399 -13.63 10.14 20.33
CA ARG A 399 -12.65 9.22 19.70
C ARG A 399 -11.24 9.81 19.67
N TRP A 400 -11.09 11.12 19.54
CA TRP A 400 -9.81 11.78 19.30
C TRP A 400 -9.19 12.45 20.52
N GLN A 401 -9.83 12.36 21.70
CA GLN A 401 -9.44 13.12 22.89
C GLN A 401 -7.99 12.88 23.34
N ASN A 402 -7.46 11.67 23.11
CA ASN A 402 -6.14 11.23 23.60
C ASN A 402 -5.12 11.00 22.50
N VAL A 403 -5.36 11.50 21.28
CA VAL A 403 -4.45 11.36 20.15
C VAL A 403 -4.21 12.72 19.49
N ASP A 404 -3.13 12.83 18.72
CA ASP A 404 -2.82 14.05 18.00
C ASP A 404 -3.43 14.08 16.59
N GLU A 405 -3.15 15.17 15.88
CA GLU A 405 -3.66 15.40 14.53
C GLU A 405 -3.11 14.39 13.52
N ASP A 406 -1.87 13.94 13.67
CA ASP A 406 -1.23 13.06 12.72
C ASP A 406 -1.84 11.65 12.80
N VAL A 407 -2.17 11.17 14.00
CA VAL A 407 -2.99 9.97 14.21
C VAL A 407 -4.37 10.14 13.58
N PHE A 408 -5.05 11.27 13.83
CA PHE A 408 -6.36 11.56 13.22
C PHE A 408 -6.29 11.43 11.69
N PHE A 409 -5.38 12.16 11.03
CA PHE A 409 -5.23 12.15 9.58
C PHE A 409 -4.85 10.75 9.06
N SER A 410 -3.96 10.04 9.76
CA SER A 410 -3.57 8.67 9.41
C SER A 410 -4.75 7.72 9.42
N GLU A 411 -5.53 7.71 10.50
CA GLU A 411 -6.68 6.81 10.67
C GLU A 411 -7.82 7.10 9.68
N ILE A 412 -8.23 8.36 9.55
CA ILE A 412 -9.33 8.72 8.64
C ILE A 412 -8.94 8.41 7.19
N LEU A 413 -7.68 8.54 6.81
CA LEU A 413 -7.19 8.23 5.47
C LEU A 413 -6.84 6.73 5.31
N GLY A 414 -6.67 6.01 6.40
CA GLY A 414 -6.24 4.62 6.41
C GLY A 414 -4.82 4.44 5.88
N HIS A 415 -3.89 5.23 6.41
CA HIS A 415 -2.46 5.00 6.20
C HIS A 415 -1.92 4.03 7.25
N ASP A 416 -0.91 3.26 6.86
CA ASP A 416 -0.20 2.36 7.77
C ASP A 416 0.89 3.11 8.57
N ASP A 417 1.14 4.38 8.23
CA ASP A 417 2.12 5.26 8.86
C ASP A 417 1.67 6.73 8.88
N GLU A 418 2.10 7.46 9.91
CA GLU A 418 1.78 8.88 10.16
C GLU A 418 2.53 9.86 9.26
N ASN A 419 3.49 9.42 8.43
CA ASN A 419 4.23 10.31 7.52
C ASN A 419 3.49 10.48 6.18
N THR A 420 2.80 9.44 5.72
CA THR A 420 2.09 9.47 4.42
C THR A 420 1.00 10.55 4.37
N GLN A 421 0.41 10.91 5.52
CA GLN A 421 -0.63 11.94 5.57
C GLN A 421 -0.13 13.36 5.22
N LEU A 422 1.18 13.63 5.28
CA LEU A 422 1.77 14.93 4.98
C LEU A 422 1.47 15.43 3.56
N HIS A 423 1.12 14.53 2.64
CA HIS A 423 0.70 14.87 1.27
C HIS A 423 -0.70 15.49 1.17
N TYR A 424 -1.50 15.44 2.24
CA TYR A 424 -2.93 15.80 2.23
C TYR A 424 -3.25 17.12 2.94
N LYS A 425 -2.24 17.83 3.49
CA LYS A 425 -2.43 19.10 4.22
C LYS A 425 -2.27 20.38 3.37
N GLN A 426 -2.43 20.31 2.05
CA GLN A 426 -2.25 21.49 1.17
C GLN A 426 -3.39 22.51 1.26
N PHE A 427 -4.60 22.06 1.61
CA PHE A 427 -5.79 22.91 1.58
C PHE A 427 -6.05 23.55 2.94
N LYS A 428 -6.53 24.80 2.91
CA LYS A 428 -7.04 25.54 4.06
C LYS A 428 -8.48 25.96 3.78
N LEU A 429 -9.33 25.90 4.79
CA LEU A 429 -10.72 26.32 4.66
C LEU A 429 -10.86 27.81 4.98
N HIS A 430 -11.69 28.49 4.20
CA HIS A 430 -12.17 29.84 4.46
C HIS A 430 -13.68 29.76 4.70
N ASN A 431 -14.20 30.62 5.59
CA ASN A 431 -15.63 30.63 5.98
C ASN A 431 -16.15 29.27 6.47
N PHE A 432 -15.32 28.51 7.18
CA PHE A 432 -15.75 27.27 7.83
C PHE A 432 -16.66 27.61 9.02
N SER A 433 -17.79 26.90 9.12
CA SER A 433 -18.83 27.09 10.13
C SER A 433 -19.40 25.75 10.58
#